data_AF-A0A820I351-F1
#
_entry.id   AF-A0A820I351-F1
#
_cell.length_a   1.000
_cell.length_b   1.000
_cell.length_c   1.000
_cell.angle_alpha   90.00
_cell.angle_beta   90.00
_cell.angle_gamma   90.00
#
_symmetry.space_group_name_H-M   'P 1'
#
loop_
_entity.id
_entity.type
_entity.pdbx_description
1 polymer ?
#
loop_
_entity_poly.entity_id
_entity_poly.type
_entity_poly.pdbx_seq_one_letter_code
_entity_poly.pdbx_strand_id
1 'polypeptide(L)'
;HPITAIFRLILNHWPILKRTTRFVKPFINDLEPNLILKGDSHHFTITSYDRVNMINKILAEEYLSQTFFTLNLNDKNFVYEISVPTCSYRMGVQRMGYVVLLLDSETKTAHLTILSTPRRNPALLLYLFYGIFALIFLIVSSLFSRRTLVQLLTHLR
;
A
#
# COMPACT_ATOMS: atom_id res chain seq x y z
N HIS A 1 31.49 -13.82 -14.14
CA HIS A 1 31.60 -12.50 -14.80
C HIS A 1 30.86 -11.48 -13.93
N PRO A 2 31.47 -10.33 -13.55
CA PRO A 2 30.70 -9.30 -12.88
C PRO A 2 29.68 -8.77 -13.88
N ILE A 3 28.40 -8.90 -13.54
CA ILE A 3 27.32 -8.35 -14.34
C ILE A 3 27.43 -6.83 -14.21
N THR A 4 27.90 -6.16 -15.27
CA THR A 4 28.00 -4.70 -15.37
C THR A 4 26.62 -4.12 -15.65
N ALA A 5 25.70 -4.27 -14.70
CA ALA A 5 24.40 -3.61 -14.74
C ALA A 5 24.53 -2.18 -14.23
N ILE A 6 23.92 -1.23 -14.95
CA ILE A 6 23.86 0.19 -14.55
C ILE A 6 23.03 0.34 -13.25
N PHE A 7 21.97 -0.46 -13.13
CA PHE A 7 21.13 -0.55 -11.93
C PHE A 7 20.97 -1.99 -11.47
N ARG A 8 21.05 -2.20 -10.15
CA ARG A 8 20.71 -3.46 -9.48
C ARG A 8 19.46 -3.25 -8.64
N LEU A 9 18.36 -3.78 -9.15
CA LEU A 9 17.05 -3.73 -8.52
C LEU A 9 16.74 -5.07 -7.87
N ILE A 10 16.26 -5.05 -6.64
CA ILE A 10 15.77 -6.23 -5.95
C ILE A 10 14.28 -6.08 -5.71
N LEU A 11 13.53 -7.11 -6.09
CA LEU A 11 12.11 -7.22 -5.77
C LEU A 11 11.98 -8.22 -4.61
N ASN A 12 11.41 -7.76 -3.50
CA ASN A 12 11.08 -8.64 -2.39
C ASN A 12 9.64 -8.36 -1.94
N HIS A 13 9.00 -9.30 -1.27
CA HIS A 13 7.71 -8.99 -0.64
C HIS A 13 7.92 -8.29 0.71
N TRP A 14 8.85 -8.81 1.52
CA TRP A 14 9.05 -8.45 2.93
C TRP A 14 10.10 -7.36 3.14
N PRO A 15 10.09 -6.63 4.27
CA PRO A 15 11.13 -5.66 4.60
C PRO A 15 12.48 -6.36 4.81
N ILE A 16 13.52 -5.89 4.10
CA ILE A 16 14.89 -6.35 4.25
C ILE A 16 15.64 -5.40 5.16
N LEU A 17 15.58 -4.09 4.89
CA LEU A 17 16.36 -3.07 5.61
C LEU A 17 15.89 -2.81 7.06
N LYS A 18 14.78 -3.43 7.50
CA LYS A 18 14.32 -3.40 8.89
C LYS A 18 14.76 -4.64 9.70
N ARG A 19 15.42 -5.62 9.08
CA ARG A 19 15.91 -6.83 9.77
C ARG A 19 17.23 -6.56 10.49
N THR A 20 17.65 -7.52 11.31
CA THR A 20 18.91 -7.43 12.04
C THR A 20 20.11 -7.24 11.11
N THR A 21 21.10 -6.47 11.57
CA THR A 21 22.32 -6.15 10.82
C THR A 21 23.07 -7.40 10.33
N ARG A 22 22.98 -8.51 11.09
CA ARG A 22 23.59 -9.81 10.74
C ARG A 22 23.04 -10.42 9.46
N PHE A 23 21.78 -10.17 9.12
CA PHE A 23 21.14 -10.65 7.89
C PHE A 23 21.29 -9.66 6.74
N VAL A 24 21.18 -8.36 7.04
CA VAL A 24 21.24 -7.30 6.03
C VAL A 24 22.64 -7.16 5.44
N LYS A 25 23.69 -7.24 6.26
CA LYS A 25 25.06 -6.99 5.81
C LYS A 25 25.55 -7.97 4.73
N PRO A 26 25.44 -9.31 4.88
CA PRO A 26 25.80 -10.24 3.81
C PRO A 26 24.99 -9.99 2.54
N PHE A 27 23.68 -9.82 2.69
CA PHE A 27 22.78 -9.57 1.55
C PHE A 27 23.17 -8.33 0.73
N ILE A 28 23.45 -7.22 1.42
CA ILE A 28 23.81 -5.94 0.80
C ILE A 28 25.21 -6.00 0.19
N ASN A 29 26.14 -6.76 0.77
CA ASN A 29 27.50 -6.92 0.27
C ASN A 29 27.57 -7.86 -0.94
N ASP A 30 26.82 -8.96 -0.93
CA ASP A 30 26.89 -9.98 -1.98
C ASP A 30 26.16 -9.54 -3.26
N LEU A 31 25.03 -8.83 -3.11
CA LEU A 31 24.19 -8.42 -4.25
C LEU A 31 24.47 -6.99 -4.70
N GLU A 32 25.02 -6.15 -3.82
CA GLU A 32 25.25 -4.71 -4.03
C GLU A 32 24.05 -3.97 -4.67
N PRO A 33 22.84 -4.03 -4.09
CA PRO A 33 21.67 -3.41 -4.69
C PRO A 33 21.74 -1.87 -4.65
N ASN A 34 21.22 -1.22 -5.69
CA ASN A 34 20.97 0.22 -5.66
C ASN A 34 19.60 0.52 -5.04
N LEU A 35 18.61 -0.32 -5.36
CA LEU A 35 17.22 -0.11 -4.99
C LEU A 35 16.51 -1.43 -4.70
N ILE A 36 15.70 -1.45 -3.65
CA ILE A 36 14.88 -2.58 -3.20
C ILE A 36 13.42 -2.13 -3.25
N LEU A 37 12.54 -2.91 -3.88
CA LEU A 37 11.10 -2.70 -3.87
C LEU A 37 10.43 -3.76 -3.00
N LYS A 38 9.47 -3.35 -2.16
CA LYS A 38 8.67 -4.26 -1.30
C LYS A 38 7.19 -3.92 -1.27
N GLY A 39 6.35 -4.84 -0.80
CA GLY A 39 4.88 -4.65 -0.77
C GLY A 39 4.15 -5.04 0.53
N ASP A 40 4.83 -5.66 1.51
CA ASP A 40 4.22 -6.20 2.73
C ASP A 40 3.56 -5.15 3.64
N SER A 41 4.11 -3.94 3.74
CA SER A 41 3.62 -2.93 4.70
C SER A 41 2.31 -2.25 4.31
N HIS A 42 1.79 -2.48 3.09
CA HIS A 42 0.59 -1.86 2.52
C HIS A 42 0.56 -0.32 2.44
N HIS A 43 1.54 0.35 3.03
CA HIS A 43 1.73 1.79 3.06
C HIS A 43 2.96 2.19 2.25
N PHE A 44 2.96 3.42 1.75
CA PHE A 44 4.12 3.96 1.06
C PHE A 44 5.19 4.47 2.03
N THR A 45 6.42 3.98 1.87
CA THR A 45 7.58 4.50 2.59
C THR A 45 8.84 4.42 1.74
N ILE A 46 9.75 5.38 1.91
CA ILE A 46 11.12 5.30 1.40
C ILE A 46 12.06 5.22 2.59
N THR A 47 12.86 4.16 2.65
CA THR A 47 13.91 3.98 3.66
C THR A 47 15.27 3.99 2.99
N SER A 48 16.19 4.82 3.45
CA SER A 48 17.61 4.72 3.08
C SER A 48 18.37 3.91 4.11
N TYR A 49 19.29 3.07 3.68
CA TYR A 49 20.26 2.39 4.52
C TYR A 49 21.66 2.85 4.16
N ASP A 50 22.37 3.34 5.17
CA ASP A 50 23.77 3.71 5.08
C ASP A 50 24.65 2.47 5.30
N ARG A 51 25.42 2.07 4.29
CA ARG A 51 26.31 0.90 4.33
C ARG A 51 27.47 1.09 5.30
N VAL A 52 27.93 2.32 5.51
CA VAL A 52 29.09 2.65 6.35
C VAL A 52 28.67 2.62 7.81
N ASN A 53 27.61 3.37 8.14
CA ASN A 53 27.12 3.48 9.51
C ASN A 53 26.21 2.31 9.91
N MET A 54 25.74 1.51 8.96
CA MET A 54 24.78 0.41 9.14
C MET A 54 23.46 0.87 9.79
N ILE A 55 23.05 2.11 9.50
CA ILE A 55 21.84 2.74 10.03
C ILE A 55 20.81 2.88 8.91
N ASN A 56 19.55 2.62 9.22
CA ASN A 56 18.42 2.90 8.36
C ASN A 56 17.71 4.20 8.79
N LYS A 57 17.24 4.97 7.80
CA LYS A 57 16.50 6.23 8.00
C LYS A 57 15.30 6.26 7.07
N ILE A 58 14.15 6.66 7.60
CA ILE A 58 12.95 6.91 6.78
C ILE A 58 13.10 8.29 6.14
N LEU A 59 13.08 8.34 4.81
CA LEU A 59 13.20 9.57 4.03
C LEU A 59 11.85 10.16 3.67
N ALA A 60 10.86 9.30 3.40
CA ALA A 60 9.51 9.71 3.07
C ALA A 60 8.51 8.66 3.54
N GLU A 61 7.31 9.13 3.86
CA GLU A 61 6.17 8.33 4.26
C GLU A 61 4.90 8.93 3.68
N GLU A 62 3.91 8.09 3.43
CA GLU A 62 2.63 8.38 2.76
C GLU A 62 1.86 9.62 3.27
N TYR A 63 2.19 10.14 4.47
CA TYR A 63 1.60 11.35 5.03
C TYR A 63 2.17 12.66 4.46
N LEU A 64 3.33 12.61 3.79
CA LEU A 64 3.99 13.79 3.23
C LEU A 64 3.48 14.02 1.80
N SER A 65 2.82 15.16 1.58
CA SER A 65 2.07 15.59 0.39
C SER A 65 2.87 15.69 -0.93
N GLN A 66 4.09 15.16 -1.00
CA GLN A 66 4.92 15.19 -2.19
C GLN A 66 4.56 14.03 -3.12
N THR A 67 4.15 14.36 -4.33
CA THR A 67 3.82 13.41 -5.39
C THR A 67 5.05 12.93 -6.16
N PHE A 68 6.21 13.58 -6.01
CA PHE A 68 7.43 13.25 -6.74
C PHE A 68 8.64 13.18 -5.82
N PHE A 69 9.39 12.09 -5.93
CA PHE A 69 10.64 11.86 -5.21
C PHE A 69 11.76 11.56 -6.20
N THR A 70 12.95 12.06 -5.92
CA THR A 70 14.16 11.76 -6.69
C THR A 70 15.19 11.14 -5.76
N LEU A 71 15.68 9.95 -6.12
CA LEU A 71 16.69 9.22 -5.38
C LEU A 71 17.98 9.15 -6.19
N ASN A 72 19.11 9.44 -5.57
CA ASN A 72 20.41 9.35 -6.22
C ASN A 72 20.96 7.92 -6.09
N LEU A 73 20.90 7.13 -7.16
CA LEU A 73 21.37 5.74 -7.16
C LEU A 73 22.88 5.62 -7.45
N ASN A 74 23.58 6.72 -7.74
CA ASN A 74 25.02 6.73 -7.97
C ASN A 74 25.82 6.62 -6.67
N ASP A 75 25.25 7.05 -5.54
CA ASP A 75 25.91 6.94 -4.25
C ASP A 75 25.91 5.49 -3.77
N LYS A 76 27.07 4.84 -3.86
CA LYS A 76 27.25 3.45 -3.44
C LYS A 76 27.14 3.27 -1.92
N ASN A 77 27.25 4.33 -1.13
CA ASN A 77 27.13 4.25 0.33
C ASN A 77 25.69 4.04 0.77
N PHE A 78 24.71 4.37 -0.07
CA PHE A 78 23.30 4.24 0.27
C PHE A 78 22.60 3.16 -0.53
N VAL A 79 21.64 2.50 0.12
CA VAL A 79 20.67 1.62 -0.51
C VAL A 79 19.29 2.11 -0.15
N TYR A 80 18.41 2.22 -1.14
CA TYR A 80 17.03 2.62 -0.90
C TYR A 80 16.11 1.39 -0.90
N GLU A 81 15.18 1.33 0.05
CA GLU A 81 14.05 0.41 0.05
C GLU A 81 12.76 1.20 -0.04
N ILE A 82 12.01 0.96 -1.11
CA ILE A 82 10.69 1.56 -1.34
C ILE A 82 9.63 0.53 -0.97
N SER A 83 8.78 0.87 -0.01
CA SER A 83 7.53 0.18 0.23
C SER A 83 6.47 0.70 -0.74
N VAL A 84 6.01 -0.18 -1.62
CA VAL A 84 4.92 0.07 -2.55
C VAL A 84 3.60 -0.09 -1.78
N PRO A 85 2.68 0.89 -1.85
CA PRO A 85 1.37 0.77 -1.23
C PRO A 85 0.57 -0.34 -1.90
N THR A 86 -0.40 -0.91 -1.18
CA THR A 86 -1.26 -1.92 -1.78
C THR A 86 -2.19 -1.30 -2.82
N CYS A 87 -2.41 -2.00 -3.93
CA CYS A 87 -3.46 -1.69 -4.90
C CYS A 87 -4.76 -2.48 -4.64
N SER A 88 -4.74 -3.40 -3.68
CA SER A 88 -5.84 -4.31 -3.40
C SER A 88 -6.76 -3.76 -2.31
N TYR A 89 -8.02 -3.54 -2.69
CA TYR A 89 -9.09 -3.15 -1.77
C TYR A 89 -9.35 -4.18 -0.67
N ARG A 90 -8.94 -5.45 -0.86
CA ARG A 90 -9.16 -6.53 0.12
C ARG A 90 -8.31 -6.36 1.39
N MET A 91 -7.32 -5.46 1.36
CA MET A 91 -6.43 -5.21 2.50
C MET A 91 -6.97 -4.16 3.48
N GLY A 92 -8.13 -3.55 3.22
CA GLY A 92 -8.79 -2.62 4.15
C GLY A 92 -8.06 -1.30 4.39
N VAL A 93 -7.05 -0.97 3.57
CA VAL A 93 -6.24 0.24 3.73
C VAL A 93 -6.92 1.43 3.05
N GLN A 94 -6.90 2.59 3.71
CA GLN A 94 -7.57 3.81 3.22
C GLN A 94 -6.91 4.42 1.99
N ARG A 95 -5.59 4.32 1.90
CA ARG A 95 -4.79 4.91 0.84
C ARG A 95 -4.14 3.77 0.07
N MET A 96 -4.46 3.69 -1.20
CA MET A 96 -4.02 2.65 -2.12
C MET A 96 -3.49 3.33 -3.37
N GLY A 97 -2.55 2.70 -4.05
CA GLY A 97 -1.97 3.31 -5.23
C GLY A 97 -1.05 2.40 -5.99
N TYR A 98 -0.57 2.92 -7.10
CA TYR A 98 0.51 2.33 -7.87
C TYR A 98 1.74 3.21 -7.75
N VAL A 99 2.90 2.58 -7.64
CA VAL A 99 4.17 3.29 -7.72
C VAL A 99 4.63 3.28 -9.17
N VAL A 100 4.94 4.47 -9.69
CA VAL A 100 5.63 4.64 -10.96
C VAL A 100 7.07 4.97 -10.64
N LEU A 101 7.97 4.15 -11.16
CA LEU A 101 9.42 4.28 -11.01
C LEU A 101 10.03 4.50 -12.40
N LEU A 102 10.68 5.64 -12.58
CA LEU A 102 11.45 5.99 -13.77
C LEU A 102 12.92 5.98 -13.40
N LEU A 103 13.72 5.23 -14.15
CA LEU A 103 15.16 5.11 -13.94
C LEU A 103 15.89 5.85 -15.05
N ASP A 104 16.70 6.83 -14.68
CA ASP A 104 17.51 7.60 -15.61
C ASP A 104 18.96 7.10 -15.55
N SER A 105 19.39 6.41 -16.60
CA SER A 105 20.73 5.84 -16.72
C SER A 105 21.85 6.87 -16.86
N GLU A 106 21.57 8.07 -17.38
CA GLU A 106 22.59 9.10 -17.59
C GLU A 106 22.96 9.76 -16.27
N THR A 107 21.94 10.20 -15.53
CA THR A 107 22.12 10.83 -14.22
C THR A 107 22.27 9.81 -13.09
N LYS A 108 21.98 8.52 -13.36
CA LYS A 108 21.89 7.43 -12.38
C LYS A 108 20.97 7.78 -11.22
N THR A 109 19.82 8.37 -11.54
CA THR A 109 18.80 8.73 -10.57
C THR A 109 17.52 7.94 -10.80
N ALA A 110 16.74 7.80 -9.74
CA ALA A 110 15.40 7.21 -9.79
C ALA A 110 14.37 8.27 -9.44
N HIS A 111 13.45 8.52 -10.37
CA HIS A 111 12.28 9.34 -10.14
C HIS A 111 11.08 8.47 -9.80
N LEU A 112 10.35 8.88 -8.78
CA LEU A 112 9.29 8.09 -8.17
C LEU A 112 8.06 8.97 -8.01
N THR A 113 6.90 8.43 -8.38
CA THR A 113 5.61 9.03 -8.07
C THR A 113 4.60 7.96 -7.67
N ILE A 114 3.55 8.38 -6.95
CA ILE A 114 2.48 7.51 -6.49
C ILE A 114 1.20 7.93 -7.20
N LEU A 115 0.66 7.04 -8.02
CA LEU A 115 -0.66 7.16 -8.60
C LEU A 115 -1.67 6.68 -7.56
N SER A 116 -2.19 7.63 -6.80
CA SER A 116 -3.21 7.35 -5.78
C SER A 116 -4.51 6.90 -6.43
N THR A 117 -5.06 5.80 -5.96
CA THR A 117 -6.40 5.32 -6.36
C THR A 117 -7.47 5.95 -5.48
N PRO A 118 -8.70 6.14 -5.99
CA PRO A 118 -9.78 6.73 -5.21
C PRO A 118 -10.12 5.87 -3.99
N ARG A 119 -10.42 6.54 -2.87
CA ARG A 119 -10.80 5.87 -1.62
C ARG A 119 -12.19 5.24 -1.77
N ARG A 120 -12.27 3.90 -1.67
CA ARG A 120 -13.55 3.17 -1.75
C ARG A 120 -14.26 3.01 -0.40
N ASN A 121 -13.56 3.17 0.71
CA ASN A 121 -14.11 3.06 2.06
C ASN A 121 -15.41 3.88 2.31
N PRO A 122 -15.55 5.13 1.85
CA PRO A 122 -16.82 5.86 2.01
C PRO A 122 -17.99 5.23 1.24
N ALA A 123 -17.75 4.62 0.08
CA ALA A 123 -18.80 3.94 -0.68
C ALA A 123 -19.32 2.69 0.06
N LEU A 124 -18.44 1.95 0.74
CA LEU A 124 -18.82 0.80 1.58
C LEU A 124 -19.72 1.21 2.76
N LEU A 125 -19.42 2.33 3.41
CA LEU A 125 -20.27 2.87 4.48
C LEU A 125 -21.66 3.25 3.96
N LEU A 126 -21.71 3.84 2.77
CA LEU A 126 -22.97 4.19 2.11
C LEU A 126 -23.80 2.94 1.76
N TYR A 127 -23.18 1.87 1.23
CA TYR A 127 -23.88 0.59 1.00
C TYR A 127 -24.43 0.00 2.29
N LEU A 128 -23.66 0.04 3.38
CA LEU A 128 -24.12 -0.44 4.69
C LEU A 128 -25.35 0.35 5.16
N PHE A 129 -25.34 1.66 5.01
CA PHE A 129 -26.46 2.52 5.37
C PHE A 129 -27.73 2.17 4.58
N TYR A 130 -27.62 2.01 3.24
CA TYR A 130 -28.75 1.58 2.41
C TYR A 130 -29.25 0.17 2.77
N GLY A 131 -28.33 -0.76 3.10
CA GLY A 131 -28.69 -2.10 3.54
C GLY A 131 -29.49 -2.10 4.84
N ILE A 132 -29.08 -1.30 5.82
CA ILE A 132 -29.81 -1.12 7.08
C ILE A 132 -31.20 -0.53 6.82
N PHE A 133 -31.28 0.51 5.97
CA PHE A 133 -32.55 1.14 5.64
C PHE A 133 -33.53 0.16 4.95
N ALA A 134 -33.04 -0.62 3.99
CA ALA A 134 -33.82 -1.65 3.31
C ALA A 134 -34.31 -2.73 4.30
N LEU A 135 -33.45 -3.16 5.23
CA LEU A 135 -33.82 -4.15 6.24
C LEU A 135 -34.92 -3.62 7.17
N ILE A 136 -34.81 -2.38 7.65
CA ILE A 136 -35.84 -1.73 8.47
C ILE A 136 -37.15 -1.65 7.71
N PHE A 137 -37.11 -1.21 6.44
CA PHE A 137 -38.30 -1.13 5.59
C PHE A 137 -38.99 -2.51 5.46
N LEU A 138 -38.24 -3.57 5.17
CA LEU A 138 -38.77 -4.93 5.06
C LEU A 138 -39.40 -5.42 6.36
N ILE A 139 -38.77 -5.15 7.51
CA ILE A 139 -39.30 -5.51 8.83
C ILE A 139 -40.64 -4.79 9.06
N VAL A 140 -40.70 -3.47 8.85
CA VAL A 140 -41.92 -2.67 9.06
C VAL A 140 -43.05 -3.14 8.14
N SER A 141 -42.77 -3.33 6.84
CA SER A 141 -43.75 -3.85 5.89
C SER A 141 -44.27 -5.23 6.29
N SER A 142 -43.39 -6.14 6.74
CA SER A 142 -43.80 -7.48 7.17
C SER A 142 -44.71 -7.46 8.41
N LEU A 143 -44.43 -6.56 9.37
CA LEU A 143 -45.26 -6.38 10.56
C LEU A 143 -46.64 -5.79 10.19
N PHE A 144 -46.66 -4.83 9.26
CA PHE A 144 -47.90 -4.23 8.78
C PHE A 144 -48.78 -5.25 8.04
N SER A 145 -48.21 -6.02 7.11
CA SER A 145 -48.93 -7.08 6.39
C SER A 145 -49.48 -8.17 7.32
N ARG A 146 -48.73 -8.55 8.36
CA ARG A 146 -49.22 -9.51 9.37
C ARG A 146 -50.41 -8.95 10.14
N ARG A 147 -50.39 -7.67 10.51
CA ARG A 147 -51.51 -7.02 11.22
C ARG A 147 -52.77 -6.96 10.35
N THR A 148 -52.65 -6.60 9.08
CA THR A 148 -53.80 -6.55 8.14
C THR A 148 -54.39 -7.94 7.90
N LEU A 149 -53.56 -8.97 7.78
CA LEU A 149 -54.02 -10.35 7.58
C LEU A 149 -54.78 -10.89 8.81
N VAL A 150 -54.30 -10.59 10.03
CA VAL A 150 -55.01 -10.94 11.27
C VAL A 150 -56.36 -10.23 11.37
N GLN A 151 -56.42 -8.93 11.04
CA GLN A 151 -57.68 -8.16 11.06
C GLN A 151 -58.73 -8.69 10.07
N LEU A 152 -58.31 -9.09 8.87
CA LEU A 152 -59.19 -9.72 7.87
C LEU A 152 -59.74 -11.08 8.36
N LEU A 153 -58.90 -11.92 8.95
CA LEU A 153 -59.33 -13.22 9.49
C LEU A 153 -60.29 -13.08 10.67
N THR A 154 -60.15 -12.03 11.50
CA THR A 154 -61.08 -11.77 12.60
C THR A 154 -62.45 -11.24 12.13
N HIS A 155 -62.52 -10.59 10.96
CA HIS A 155 -63.80 -10.11 10.42
C HIS A 155 -64.60 -11.18 9.64
N LEU A 156 -63.94 -12.25 9.20
CA LEU A 156 -64.56 -13.37 8.47
C LEU A 156 -65.11 -14.48 9.38
N ARG A 157 -64.90 -14.36 10.70
CA ARG A 157 -65.33 -15.33 11.72
C ARG A 157 -66.49 -14.78 12.53
#